data_AF-Q56WQ7-F1
#
_entry.id   AF-Q56WQ7-F1
#
_cell.length_a   1.000
_cell.length_b   1.000
_cell.length_c   1.000
_cell.angle_alpha   90.00
_cell.angle_beta   90.00
_cell.angle_gamma   90.00
#
_symmetry.space_group_name_H-M   'P 1'
#
loop_
_entity.id
_entity.type
_entity.pdbx_description
1 polymer ?
#
loop_
_entity_poly.entity_id
_entity_poly.type
_entity_poly.pdbx_seq_one_letter_code
_entity_poly.pdbx_strand_id
1 'polypeptide(L)'
;MIYCGVSMSLCCILIVSLIQGRTISTPATGTILEGITRKSVMEIASDQGYQVVEKAVHVDEVMDADEVFCTGTAVVVAPVGTITYQEKRVEYKTGDESVCQKLRSVLVGIQTGLIEDNKGWVTDIN
;
A
#
# COMPACT_ATOMS: atom_id res chain seq x y z
N MET A 1 -13.51 6.44 6.79
CA MET A 1 -14.62 5.46 6.69
C MET A 1 -14.96 5.28 5.22
N ILE A 2 -14.38 4.27 4.56
CA ILE A 2 -14.75 3.87 3.20
C ILE A 2 -16.08 3.11 3.35
N TYR A 3 -17.18 3.85 3.42
CA TYR A 3 -18.53 3.30 3.39
C TYR A 3 -19.05 3.38 1.95
N CYS A 4 -19.72 2.31 1.52
CA CYS A 4 -20.57 2.19 0.34
C CYS A 4 -19.89 1.75 -0.97
N GLY A 5 -20.19 0.51 -1.39
CA GLY A 5 -20.39 0.18 -2.81
C GLY A 5 -19.19 -0.27 -3.64
N VAL A 6 -17.97 -0.28 -3.09
CA VAL A 6 -16.83 -0.84 -3.82
C VAL A 6 -16.80 -2.36 -3.62
N SER A 7 -17.10 -3.13 -4.67
CA SER A 7 -16.87 -4.59 -4.68
C SER A 7 -15.38 -4.85 -4.84
N MET A 8 -14.64 -4.69 -3.74
CA MET A 8 -13.26 -5.12 -3.64
C MET A 8 -13.29 -6.48 -2.93
N SER A 9 -12.97 -7.56 -3.65
CA SER A 9 -13.03 -8.94 -3.13
C SER A 9 -11.98 -9.25 -2.04
N LEU A 10 -11.49 -8.26 -1.30
CA LEU A 10 -10.57 -8.47 -0.19
C LEU A 10 -10.89 -7.52 0.97
N CYS A 11 -10.96 -8.13 2.16
CA CYS A 11 -11.57 -7.73 3.42
C CYS A 11 -11.11 -6.37 4.02
N CYS A 12 -11.95 -5.82 4.90
CA CYS A 12 -11.96 -4.50 5.57
C CYS A 12 -10.73 -4.07 6.42
N ILE A 13 -9.52 -4.58 6.15
CA ILE A 13 -8.28 -4.26 6.92
C ILE A 13 -7.21 -3.58 6.03
N LEU A 14 -7.53 -3.34 4.75
CA LEU A 14 -6.54 -2.98 3.72
C LEU A 14 -6.35 -1.46 3.61
N ILE A 15 -5.13 -1.00 3.84
CA ILE A 15 -4.73 0.37 3.56
C ILE A 15 -4.44 0.51 2.06
N VAL A 16 -5.34 1.21 1.37
CA VAL A 16 -5.23 1.58 -0.04
C VAL A 16 -4.18 2.69 -0.16
N SER A 17 -3.10 2.40 -0.87
CA SER A 17 -2.10 3.40 -1.24
C SER A 17 -2.20 3.69 -2.73
N LEU A 18 -2.40 4.95 -3.07
CA LEU A 18 -2.54 5.41 -4.45
C LEU A 18 -1.25 6.05 -4.91
N ILE A 19 -0.80 5.67 -6.09
CA ILE A 19 0.32 6.34 -6.74
C ILE A 19 -0.22 7.28 -7.80
N GLN A 20 0.16 8.55 -7.70
CA GLN A 20 -0.03 9.55 -8.74
C GLN A 20 1.32 10.23 -8.98
N GLY A 21 2.01 9.80 -10.03
CA GLY A 21 3.40 10.19 -10.28
C GLY A 21 4.36 9.71 -9.18
N ARG A 22 4.84 10.62 -8.33
CA ARG A 22 5.78 10.33 -7.22
C ARG A 22 5.14 10.44 -5.83
N THR A 23 3.81 10.57 -5.75
CA THR A 23 3.09 10.72 -4.49
C THR A 23 2.37 9.43 -4.14
N ILE A 24 2.55 8.95 -2.90
CA ILE A 24 1.78 7.85 -2.33
C ILE A 24 0.81 8.40 -1.29
N SER A 25 -0.49 8.30 -1.56
CA SER A 25 -1.54 8.72 -0.61
C SER A 25 -2.14 7.53 0.12
N THR A 26 -2.24 7.59 1.44
CA THR A 26 -2.88 6.58 2.29
C THR A 26 -3.89 7.25 3.23
N PRO A 27 -5.02 6.57 3.58
CA PRO A 27 -5.95 7.04 4.59
C PRO A 27 -5.25 7.45 5.89
N ALA A 28 -5.61 8.60 6.45
CA ALA A 28 -5.11 9.07 7.75
C ALA A 28 -5.58 8.17 8.90
N THR A 29 -4.81 8.14 9.99
CA THR A 29 -5.14 7.41 11.21
C THR A 29 -6.43 7.97 11.86
N GLY A 30 -7.24 7.09 12.48
CA GLY A 30 -8.49 7.47 13.16
C GLY A 30 -9.75 6.76 12.67
N THR A 31 -9.81 6.30 11.41
CA THR A 31 -10.87 5.38 10.95
C THR A 31 -10.32 4.04 10.42
N ILE A 32 -9.01 3.87 10.50
CA ILE A 32 -8.26 2.66 10.12
C ILE A 32 -7.29 2.28 11.23
N LEU A 33 -6.96 0.99 11.31
CA LEU A 33 -5.94 0.49 12.24
C LEU A 33 -4.55 0.96 11.81
N GLU A 34 -3.74 1.37 12.77
CA GLU A 34 -2.32 1.68 12.57
C GLU A 34 -1.52 0.39 12.35
N GLY A 35 -1.46 -0.07 11.10
CA GLY A 35 -0.72 -1.28 10.74
C GLY A 35 0.80 -1.05 10.69
N ILE A 36 1.57 -1.93 11.34
CA ILE A 36 3.05 -1.89 11.29
C ILE A 36 3.54 -2.03 9.84
N THR A 37 2.98 -2.97 9.07
CA THR A 37 3.34 -3.16 7.65
C THR A 37 3.14 -1.88 6.83
N ARG A 38 2.06 -1.13 7.08
CA ARG A 38 1.83 0.16 6.42
C ARG A 38 2.91 1.15 6.76
N LYS A 39 3.21 1.30 8.06
CA LYS A 39 4.26 2.21 8.53
C LYS A 39 5.60 1.88 7.85
N SER A 40 6.01 0.62 7.84
CA SER A 40 7.23 0.17 7.17
C SER A 40 7.22 0.51 5.67
N VAL A 41 6.10 0.29 4.98
CA VAL A 41 5.98 0.61 3.54
C VAL A 41 6.06 2.11 3.28
N MET A 42 5.46 2.95 4.13
CA MET A 42 5.58 4.42 4.04
C MET A 42 7.02 4.89 4.23
N GLU A 43 7.75 4.32 5.18
CA GLU A 43 9.16 4.64 5.40
C GLU A 43 10.02 4.20 4.20
N ILE A 44 9.85 2.98 3.70
CA ILE A 44 10.56 2.49 2.51
C ILE A 44 10.26 3.37 1.28
N ALA A 45 9.01 3.75 1.07
CA ALA A 45 8.63 4.61 -0.03
C ALA A 45 9.30 5.99 0.07
N SER A 46 9.35 6.56 1.28
CA SER A 46 10.04 7.83 1.53
C SER A 46 11.53 7.72 1.23
N ASP A 47 12.18 6.64 1.65
CA ASP A 47 13.60 6.37 1.36
C ASP A 47 13.88 6.24 -0.16
N GLN A 48 12.90 5.78 -0.94
CA GLN A 48 12.98 5.70 -2.41
C GLN A 48 12.59 7.00 -3.13
N GLY A 49 12.37 8.09 -2.38
CA GLY A 49 12.08 9.42 -2.91
C GLY A 49 10.62 9.63 -3.32
N TYR A 50 9.67 8.84 -2.80
CA TYR A 50 8.25 9.13 -2.95
C TYR A 50 7.79 10.12 -1.87
N GLN A 51 6.87 11.01 -2.24
CA GLN A 51 6.16 11.85 -1.28
C GLN A 51 5.02 11.03 -0.66
N VAL A 52 5.13 10.69 0.62
CA VAL A 52 4.06 9.95 1.32
C VAL A 52 3.13 10.94 2.03
N VAL A 53 1.82 10.83 1.75
CA VAL A 53 0.78 11.71 2.29
C VAL A 53 -0.27 10.89 3.03
N GLU A 54 -0.44 11.16 4.32
CA GLU A 54 -1.55 10.65 5.11
C GLU A 54 -2.73 11.62 5.03
N LYS A 55 -3.79 11.24 4.31
CA LYS A 55 -4.99 12.07 4.13
C LYS A 55 -6.24 11.23 3.93
N ALA A 56 -7.42 11.82 4.01
CA ALA A 56 -8.62 11.14 3.53
C ALA A 56 -8.46 10.85 2.03
N VAL A 57 -8.75 9.60 1.63
CA VAL A 57 -8.70 9.16 0.24
C VAL A 57 -10.12 8.99 -0.26
N HIS A 58 -10.51 9.77 -1.25
CA HIS A 58 -11.83 9.70 -1.88
C HIS A 58 -11.86 8.64 -2.98
N VAL A 59 -13.03 8.06 -3.24
CA VAL A 59 -13.19 7.03 -4.26
C VAL A 59 -12.79 7.52 -5.66
N ASP A 60 -13.05 8.78 -5.98
CA ASP A 60 -12.66 9.37 -7.27
C ASP A 60 -11.13 9.38 -7.44
N GLU A 61 -10.38 9.66 -6.37
CA GLU A 61 -8.91 9.59 -6.39
C GLU A 61 -8.42 8.16 -6.60
N VAL A 62 -9.11 7.18 -5.99
CA VAL A 62 -8.79 5.76 -6.19
C VAL A 62 -8.99 5.38 -7.65
N MET A 63 -10.14 5.76 -8.23
CA MET A 63 -10.52 5.43 -9.60
C MET A 63 -9.62 6.09 -10.66
N ASP A 64 -8.88 7.15 -10.30
CA ASP A 64 -7.96 7.89 -11.18
C ASP A 64 -6.47 7.65 -10.83
N ALA A 65 -6.14 6.68 -9.96
CA ALA A 65 -4.76 6.38 -9.57
C ALA A 65 -4.00 5.54 -10.62
N ASP A 66 -2.68 5.71 -10.69
CA ASP A 66 -1.80 4.93 -11.58
C ASP A 66 -1.68 3.46 -11.12
N GLU A 67 -1.52 3.28 -9.81
CA GLU A 67 -1.44 1.99 -9.14
C GLU A 67 -2.19 2.06 -7.81
N VAL A 68 -2.77 0.93 -7.44
CA VAL A 68 -3.40 0.71 -6.15
C VAL A 68 -2.84 -0.55 -5.53
N PHE A 69 -2.45 -0.49 -4.27
CA PHE A 69 -2.02 -1.67 -3.52
C PHE A 69 -2.49 -1.61 -2.08
N CYS A 70 -2.48 -2.78 -1.45
CA CYS A 70 -2.87 -2.98 -0.08
C CYS A 70 -1.70 -3.52 0.73
N THR A 71 -1.63 -3.13 1.99
CA THR A 71 -0.61 -3.63 2.93
C THR A 71 -1.24 -4.38 4.09
N GLY A 72 -0.57 -5.41 4.59
CA GLY A 72 -0.98 -6.12 5.81
C GLY A 72 -0.02 -7.24 6.15
N THR A 73 0.08 -7.67 7.41
CA THR A 73 1.09 -8.66 7.85
C THR A 73 1.07 -9.94 7.02
N ALA A 74 -0.12 -10.49 6.72
CA ALA A 74 -0.26 -11.72 5.96
C ALA A 74 0.04 -11.58 4.46
N VAL A 75 -0.24 -10.40 3.88
CA VAL A 75 -0.14 -10.16 2.43
C VAL A 75 1.11 -9.36 2.05
N VAL A 76 1.80 -8.81 3.05
CA VAL A 76 2.92 -7.87 2.95
C VAL A 76 2.51 -6.61 2.18
N VAL A 77 2.70 -6.61 0.86
CA VAL A 77 2.21 -5.59 -0.08
C VAL A 77 1.62 -6.35 -1.27
N ALA A 78 0.34 -6.13 -1.55
CA ALA A 78 -0.40 -6.83 -2.60
C ALA A 78 -1.03 -5.84 -3.58
N PRO A 79 -0.82 -6.01 -4.90
CA PRO A 79 -1.42 -5.11 -5.89
C PRO A 79 -2.92 -5.33 -5.98
N VAL A 80 -3.66 -4.26 -6.26
CA VAL A 80 -5.07 -4.31 -6.61
C VAL A 80 -5.18 -4.21 -8.13
N GLY A 81 -5.61 -5.30 -8.77
CA GLY A 81 -5.72 -5.34 -10.24
C GLY A 81 -6.92 -4.54 -10.76
N THR A 82 -8.04 -4.53 -10.03
CA THR A 82 -9.27 -3.87 -10.49
C THR A 82 -10.10 -3.35 -9.33
N ILE A 83 -10.78 -2.23 -9.52
CA ILE A 83 -11.78 -1.68 -8.59
C ILE A 83 -13.06 -1.39 -9.37
N THR A 84 -14.21 -1.73 -8.79
CA THR A 84 -15.54 -1.41 -9.34
C THR A 84 -16.32 -0.57 -8.36
N TYR A 85 -16.83 0.58 -8.82
CA TYR A 85 -17.65 1.50 -8.05
C TYR A 85 -18.76 2.08 -8.93
N GLN A 86 -20.02 2.02 -8.48
CA GLN A 86 -21.19 2.53 -9.20
C GLN A 86 -21.20 2.15 -10.70
N GLU A 87 -21.05 0.85 -10.99
CA GLU A 87 -20.99 0.28 -12.35
C GLU A 87 -19.76 0.68 -13.20
N LYS A 88 -18.92 1.63 -12.73
CA LYS A 88 -17.63 1.94 -13.33
C LYS A 88 -16.57 0.97 -12.83
N ARG A 89 -15.89 0.29 -13.75
CA ARG A 89 -14.74 -0.58 -13.47
C ARG A 89 -13.47 0.06 -13.99
N VAL A 90 -12.44 0.10 -13.13
CA VAL A 90 -11.09 0.55 -13.48
C VAL A 90 -10.13 -0.60 -13.24
N GLU A 91 -9.18 -0.75 -14.16
CA GLU A 91 -8.11 -1.73 -14.09
C GLU A 91 -6.77 -0.99 -13.92
N TYR A 92 -5.96 -1.45 -12.97
CA TYR A 92 -4.67 -0.85 -12.66
C TYR A 92 -3.54 -1.69 -13.22
N LYS A 93 -2.40 -1.04 -13.47
CA LYS A 93 -1.19 -1.73 -13.86
C LYS A 93 -0.69 -2.61 -12.71
N THR A 94 -0.41 -3.86 -13.01
CA THR A 94 0.22 -4.81 -12.08
C THR A 94 1.39 -5.49 -12.78
N GLY A 95 2.38 -5.95 -12.01
CA GLY A 95 3.56 -6.65 -12.55
C GLY A 95 4.86 -6.27 -11.85
N ASP A 96 5.96 -6.88 -12.26
CA ASP A 96 7.26 -6.79 -11.57
C ASP A 96 7.87 -5.38 -11.57
N GLU A 97 7.52 -4.55 -12.55
CA GLU A 97 8.00 -3.17 -12.64
C GLU A 97 7.19 -2.18 -11.78
N SER A 98 6.06 -2.63 -11.22
CA SER A 98 5.17 -1.81 -10.40
C SER A 98 5.87 -1.31 -9.14
N VAL A 99 5.43 -0.15 -8.65
CA VAL A 99 5.90 0.37 -7.35
C VAL A 99 5.51 -0.60 -6.24
N CYS A 100 4.33 -1.20 -6.33
CA CYS A 100 3.89 -2.25 -5.41
C CYS A 100 4.93 -3.36 -5.25
N GLN A 101 5.44 -3.93 -6.36
CA GLN A 101 6.42 -5.02 -6.30
C GLN A 101 7.78 -4.57 -5.79
N LYS A 102 8.21 -3.34 -6.13
CA LYS A 102 9.45 -2.76 -5.60
C LYS A 102 9.39 -2.60 -4.09
N LEU A 103 8.31 -2.04 -3.55
CA LEU A 103 8.09 -1.87 -2.11
C LEU A 103 8.01 -3.24 -1.41
N ARG A 104 7.31 -4.21 -2.00
CA ARG A 104 7.23 -5.58 -1.50
C ARG A 104 8.62 -6.22 -1.40
N SER A 105 9.41 -6.10 -2.46
CA SER A 105 10.73 -6.74 -2.57
C SER A 105 11.69 -6.20 -1.51
N VAL A 106 11.67 -4.89 -1.26
CA VAL A 106 12.49 -4.28 -0.21
C VAL A 106 12.04 -4.74 1.18
N LEU A 107 10.73 -4.69 1.47
CA LEU A 107 10.23 -5.09 2.79
C LEU A 107 10.49 -6.58 3.08
N VAL A 108 10.24 -7.47 2.12
CA VAL A 108 10.52 -8.89 2.26
C VAL A 108 12.03 -9.12 2.39
N GLY A 109 12.85 -8.42 1.60
CA GLY A 109 14.30 -8.55 1.68
C GLY A 109 14.86 -8.18 3.06
N ILE A 110 14.31 -7.13 3.69
CA ILE A 110 14.66 -6.78 5.08
C ILE A 110 14.21 -7.88 6.04
N GLN A 111 12.96 -8.35 5.92
CA GLN A 111 12.40 -9.40 6.78
C GLN A 111 13.15 -10.73 6.70
N THR A 112 13.75 -11.06 5.56
CA THR A 112 14.51 -12.30 5.34
C THR A 112 16.02 -12.14 5.51
N GLY A 113 16.50 -10.93 5.81
CA GLY A 113 17.92 -10.63 5.94
C GLY A 113 18.71 -10.59 4.62
N LEU A 114 18.02 -10.56 3.47
CA LEU A 114 18.64 -10.37 2.15
C LEU A 114 19.03 -8.90 1.89
N ILE A 115 18.37 -7.97 2.57
CA ILE A 115 18.64 -6.54 2.56
C ILE A 115 18.96 -6.12 3.98
N GLU A 116 20.00 -5.30 4.15
CA GLU A 116 20.40 -4.76 5.45
C GLU A 116 19.27 -3.93 6.08
N ASP A 117 18.99 -4.23 7.35
CA ASP A 117 17.98 -3.51 8.13
C ASP A 117 18.58 -2.23 8.74
N ASN A 118 18.40 -1.11 8.05
CA ASN A 118 18.82 0.20 8.53
C ASN A 118 17.83 0.85 9.51
N LYS A 119 16.72 0.19 9.84
CA LYS A 119 15.62 0.75 10.65
C LYS A 119 15.47 0.05 12.01
N GLY A 120 16.20 -1.03 12.25
CA GLY A 120 16.15 -1.79 13.51
C GLY A 120 14.82 -2.50 13.73
N TRP A 121 14.19 -2.97 12.65
CA TRP A 121 12.96 -3.77 12.67
C TRP A 121 13.21 -5.25 12.94
N VAL A 122 14.40 -5.77 12.62
CA VAL A 122 14.77 -7.17 12.79
C VAL A 122 15.46 -7.36 14.14
N THR A 123 15.00 -8.34 14.91
CA THR A 123 15.61 -8.74 16.19
C THR A 123 15.90 -10.23 16.17
N ASP A 124 17.09 -10.60 16.63
CA ASP A 124 17.43 -12.01 16.84
C ASP A 124 16.70 -12.56 18.05
N ILE A 125 16.22 -13.80 17.92
CA ILE A 125 15.50 -14.54 18.96
C ILE A 125 16.43 -15.69 19.39
N ASN A 126 17.48 -15.34 20.13
CA ASN A 126 18.42 -16.30 20.70
C ASN A 126 17.89 -16.91 22.00
#